data_AF-A0A646HQ92-F1
#
_entry.id   AF-A0A646HQ92-F1
#
_cell.length_a   1.000
_cell.length_b   1.000
_cell.length_c   1.000
_cell.angle_alpha   90.00
_cell.angle_beta   90.00
_cell.angle_gamma   90.00
#
_symmetry.space_group_name_H-M   'P 1'
#
loop_
_entity.id
_entity.type
_entity.pdbx_description
1 polymer ?
#
loop_
_entity_poly.entity_id
_entity_poly.type
_entity_poly.pdbx_seq_one_letter_code
_entity_poly.pdbx_strand_id
1 'polypeptide(L)' 'MGERINSHLRLIRERLLSGGSITPLEALRDFGCYRLASRISDLKKEGLNIKKTMEKSVSRVTGLTVRYARYFLSPKK' A
#
# COMPACT_ATOMS: atom_id res chain seq x y z
N MET A 1 18.96 6.63 -22.17
CA MET A 1 18.16 5.46 -21.75
C MET A 1 18.42 5.26 -20.27
N GLY A 2 17.54 5.77 -19.41
CA GLY A 2 17.70 5.69 -17.96
C GLY A 2 16.43 5.11 -17.37
N GLU A 3 16.43 3.82 -17.07
CA GLU A 3 15.33 3.15 -16.40
C GLU A 3 15.01 3.87 -15.08
N ARG A 4 13.74 4.26 -14.91
CA ARG A 4 13.26 4.96 -13.72
C ARG A 4 13.38 4.04 -12.50
N ILE A 5 14.49 4.15 -11.79
CA ILE A 5 14.83 3.42 -10.56
C ILE A 5 13.83 3.67 -9.41
N ASN A 6 13.03 4.75 -9.49
CA ASN A 6 12.10 5.22 -8.44
C ASN A 6 10.61 5.10 -8.83
N SER A 7 10.18 3.93 -9.32
CA SER A 7 8.75 3.72 -9.55
C SER A 7 8.04 3.43 -8.21
N HIS A 8 6.91 4.09 -7.95
CA HIS A 8 6.10 3.83 -6.74
C HIS A 8 5.78 2.33 -6.56
N LEU A 9 5.65 1.59 -7.67
CA LEU A 9 5.43 0.14 -7.67
C LEU A 9 6.54 -0.60 -6.94
N ARG A 10 7.80 -0.28 -7.23
CA ARG A 10 8.98 -0.92 -6.63
C ARG A 10 9.07 -0.63 -5.13
N LEU A 11 8.89 0.63 -4.73
CA LEU A 11 8.94 1.04 -3.32
C LEU A 11 7.86 0.34 -2.49
N ILE A 12 6.63 0.28 -3.00
CA ILE A 12 5.52 -0.41 -2.34
C ILE A 12 5.79 -1.91 -2.26
N ARG A 13 6.34 -2.51 -3.33
CA ARG A 13 6.72 -3.93 -3.35
C ARG A 13 7.75 -4.24 -2.28
N GLU A 14 8.81 -3.45 -2.19
CA GLU A 14 9.87 -3.63 -1.18
C GLU A 14 9.30 -3.52 0.23
N ARG A 15 8.49 -2.49 0.50
CA ARG A 15 7.83 -2.32 1.80
C ARG A 15 7.00 -3.53 2.22
N LEU A 16 6.28 -4.13 1.29
CA LEU A 16 5.45 -5.33 1.54
C LEU A 16 6.30 -6.60 1.70
N LEU A 17 7.38 -6.75 0.92
CA LEU A 17 8.27 -7.90 0.97
C LEU A 17 9.13 -7.94 2.23
N SER A 18 9.48 -6.78 2.80
CA SER A 18 10.16 -6.68 4.11
C SER A 18 9.28 -7.11 5.30
N GLY A 19 8.10 -7.69 5.06
CA GLY A 19 7.13 -8.04 6.10
C GLY A 19 6.30 -6.86 6.60
N GLY A 20 6.39 -5.70 5.93
CA GLY A 20 5.64 -4.51 6.27
C GLY A 20 4.17 -4.58 5.83
N SER A 21 3.41 -3.64 6.36
CA SER A 21 2.10 -3.28 5.85
C SER A 21 2.09 -1.82 5.41
N ILE A 22 1.10 -1.45 4.60
CA ILE A 22 0.98 -0.09 4.08
C ILE A 22 -0.48 0.32 3.92
N THR A 23 -0.81 1.51 4.39
CA THR A 23 -2.09 2.19 4.13
C THR A 23 -1.93 3.23 3.02
N PRO A 24 -3.03 3.67 2.37
CA PRO A 24 -2.99 4.75 1.39
C PRO A 24 -2.34 6.03 1.93
N LEU A 25 -2.53 6.31 3.21
CA LEU A 25 -1.99 7.51 3.84
C LEU A 25 -0.48 7.39 4.12
N GLU A 26 0.00 6.21 4.54
CA GLU A 26 1.44 5.93 4.64
C GLU A 26 2.09 5.95 3.25
N ALA A 27 1.46 5.35 2.24
CA ALA A 27 1.98 5.39 0.87
C ALA A 27 2.11 6.81 0.32
N LEU A 28 1.17 7.68 0.68
CA LEU A 28 1.22 9.08 0.32
C LEU A 28 2.33 9.82 1.06
N ARG A 29 2.44 9.65 2.39
CA ARG A 29 3.44 10.37 3.20
C ARG A 29 4.88 9.92 2.94
N ASP A 30 5.09 8.61 2.85
CA ASP A 30 6.43 8.03 2.83
C ASP A 30 6.98 7.93 1.41
N PHE A 31 6.10 7.73 0.41
CA PHE A 31 6.50 7.48 -0.98
C PHE A 31 5.88 8.44 -2.00
N GLY A 32 5.03 9.39 -1.59
CA GLY A 32 4.35 10.31 -2.52
C GLY A 32 3.30 9.63 -3.40
N CYS A 33 2.83 8.42 -3.07
CA CYS A 33 1.97 7.63 -3.93
C CYS A 33 0.47 7.79 -3.59
N TYR A 34 -0.24 8.64 -4.34
CA TYR A 34 -1.70 8.77 -4.24
C TYR A 34 -2.47 7.52 -4.70
N ARG A 35 -1.92 6.78 -5.67
CA ARG A 35 -2.60 5.65 -6.34
C ARG A 35 -2.15 4.28 -5.81
N LEU A 36 -2.08 4.12 -4.49
CA LEU A 36 -1.69 2.85 -3.86
C LEU A 36 -2.52 1.67 -4.40
N ALA A 37 -3.85 1.81 -4.49
CA ALA A 37 -4.73 0.74 -4.93
C ALA A 37 -4.40 0.22 -6.34
N SER A 38 -4.02 1.11 -7.27
CA SER A 38 -3.59 0.72 -8.62
C SER A 38 -2.28 -0.08 -8.55
N ARG A 39 -1.31 0.36 -7.73
CA ARG A 39 -0.03 -0.35 -7.57
C ARG A 39 -0.19 -1.71 -6.92
N ILE A 40 -1.07 -1.83 -5.93
CA ILE A 40 -1.42 -3.14 -5.37
C ILE A 40 -2.06 -4.05 -6.42
N SER A 41 -2.90 -3.52 -7.31
CA SER A 41 -3.49 -4.31 -8.42
C SER A 41 -2.41 -4.82 -9.38
N ASP A 42 -1.45 -3.97 -9.75
CA ASP A 42 -0.29 -4.36 -10.56
C ASP A 42 0.50 -5.50 -9.88
N LEU A 43 0.83 -5.36 -8.59
CA LEU A 43 1.55 -6.40 -7.83
C LEU A 43 0.78 -7.71 -7.68
N LYS A 44 -0.55 -7.66 -7.56
CA LYS A 44 -1.39 -8.86 -7.57
C LYS A 44 -1.35 -9.59 -8.91
N LYS A 45 -1.31 -8.84 -10.02
CA LYS A 45 -1.14 -9.41 -11.37
C LYS A 45 0.24 -10.03 -11.56
N GLU A 46 1.27 -9.49 -10.90
CA GLU A 46 2.61 -10.10 -10.83
C GLU A 46 2.66 -11.39 -9.99
N GLY A 47 1.56 -11.77 -9.33
CA GLY A 47 1.45 -13.00 -8.55
C GLY A 47 1.76 -12.85 -7.06
N LEU A 48 1.92 -11.62 -6.54
CA LEU A 48 2.07 -11.39 -5.11
C LEU A 48 0.74 -11.61 -4.38
N ASN A 49 0.76 -12.42 -3.33
CA ASN A 49 -0.42 -12.70 -2.51
C ASN A 49 -0.68 -11.59 -1.48
N ILE A 50 -1.14 -10.43 -1.96
CA ILE A 50 -1.42 -9.27 -1.12
C ILE A 50 -2.85 -9.32 -0.59
N LYS A 51 -2.97 -9.39 0.74
CA LYS A 51 -4.25 -9.27 1.44
C LYS A 51 -4.45 -7.84 1.93
N LYS A 52 -5.70 -7.55 2.31
CA LYS A 52 -6.07 -6.27 2.93
C LYS A 52 -6.96 -6.52 4.12
N THR A 53 -6.81 -5.69 5.14
CA THR A 53 -7.78 -5.55 6.22
C THR A 53 -8.40 -4.16 6.16
N MET A 54 -9.65 -4.04 6.59
CA MET A 54 -10.34 -2.75 6.68
C MET A 54 -10.21 -2.25 8.11
N GLU A 55 -9.52 -1.14 8.28
CA GLU A 55 -9.38 -0.48 9.57
C GLU A 55 -10.26 0.76 9.66
N LYS A 56 -10.56 1.15 10.89
CA LYS A 56 -11.34 2.33 11.21
C LYS A 56 -10.45 3.30 11.98
N SER A 57 -10.57 4.59 11.69
CA SER A 57 -9.94 5.63 12.50
C SER A 57 -10.87 6.82 12.59
N VAL A 58 -10.74 7.62 13.64
CA VAL A 58 -11.53 8.83 13.81
C VAL A 58 -10.75 9.98 13.21
N SER A 59 -11.37 10.70 12.28
CA SER A 59 -10.80 11.92 11.72
C SER A 59 -10.76 12.99 12.81
N ARG A 60 -9.56 13.48 13.15
CA ARG A 60 -9.39 14.54 14.16
C ARG A 60 -10.10 15.84 13.77
N VAL A 61 -10.22 16.13 12.47
CA VAL A 61 -10.81 17.39 11.98
C VAL A 61 -12.33 17.35 12.01
N THR A 62 -12.94 16.24 11.56
CA THR A 62 -14.40 16.15 11.40
C THR A 62 -15.08 15.35 12.51
N GLY A 63 -14.33 14.63 13.35
CA GLY A 63 -14.86 13.71 14.36
C GLY A 63 -15.50 12.44 13.79
N LEU A 64 -15.55 12.30 12.46
CA LEU A 64 -16.19 11.16 11.79
C LEU A 64 -15.28 9.94 11.78
N THR A 65 -15.88 8.75 11.92
CA THR A 65 -15.18 7.48 11.73
C THR A 65 -14.96 7.23 10.24
N VAL A 66 -13.70 7.22 9.82
CA VAL A 66 -13.28 6.85 8.46
C VAL A 66 -12.84 5.40 8.42
N ARG A 67 -13.04 4.74 7.28
CA ARG A 67 -12.58 3.38 7.03
C ARG A 67 -11.55 3.39 5.91
N TYR A 68 -10.43 2.71 6.09
CA TYR A 68 -9.40 2.58 5.07
C TYR A 68 -8.82 1.17 5.03
N ALA A 69 -8.20 0.83 3.90
CA ALA A 69 -7.56 -0.46 3.72
C ALA A 69 -6.11 -0.41 4.20
N ARG A 70 -5.67 -1.41 4.96
CA ARG A 70 -4.26 -1.72 5.21
C ARG A 70 -3.89 -2.96 4.42
N TYR A 71 -2.88 -2.84 3.56
CA TYR A 71 -2.40 -3.93 2.71
C TYR A 71 -1.16 -4.58 3.33
N PHE A 72 -1.07 -5.90 3.22
CA PHE A 72 0.05 -6.68 3.73
C PHE A 72 0.25 -7.93 2.88
N LEU A 73 1.47 -8.47 2.88
CA LEU A 73 1.76 -9.73 2.20
C LEU A 73 1.26 -10.89 3.08
N SER A 74 0.45 -11.78 2.52
CA SER A 74 0.14 -13.05 3.18
C SER A 74 1.25 -14.03 2.86
N PRO A 75 1.86 -14.72 3.85
CA PRO A 75 2.78 -15.80 3.56
C PRO A 75 2.07 -16.82 2.69
N LYS A 76 2.74 -17.26 1.63
CA LYS A 76 2.29 -18.38 0.81
C LYS A 76 2.48 -19.62 1.67
N LYS A 77 1.38 -20.29 2.01
CA LYS A 77 1.41 -21.57 2.75
C LYS A 77 2.00 -22.66 1.86
#